data_AF-A0AAE1KG68-F1
#
_entry.id   AF-A0AAE1KG68-F1
#
_cell.length_a   1.000
_cell.length_b   1.000
_cell.length_c   1.000
_cell.angle_alpha   90.00
_cell.angle_beta   90.00
_cell.angle_gamma   90.00
#
_symmetry.space_group_name_H-M   'P 1'
#
loop_
_entity.id
_entity.type
_entity.pdbx_description
1 polymer ?
#
loop_
_entity_poly.entity_id
_entity_poly.type
_entity_poly.pdbx_seq_one_letter_code
_entity_poly.pdbx_strand_id
1 'polypeptide(L)'
;MSKKNNDLMKLDIYEILGLSLEAEEKEIKKAYRKKALECHPDKNPNNPAAAEEFDRLKKILEVLLDAGTRKAYDKVLKGRKAAALRAREADSKTQKLRADLEARERLAHDRPYLSEEEKLKRELKRLEEEGQRIIEEELARVNAEVERELKRGSKSATSAEHDTLKPATGGHKVKVKWATTKDWSGYSEEEIRQVFYKWGDILAVVLKLRSRKGTALIEFKTKQAADMAVQYEKGQPGKSLEVCHLTEEPEKRKKEKKEEKKESGKPNYDFESVAAMNKRRQDERKKLIEEILKEEASA
;
A
#
# COMPACT_ATOMS: atom_id res chain seq x y z
N MET A 1 22.66 -56.59 -36.58
CA MET A 1 21.57 -55.87 -37.26
C MET A 1 22.17 -54.94 -38.30
N SER A 2 21.75 -55.03 -39.57
CA SER A 2 22.33 -54.26 -40.68
C SER A 2 22.15 -52.74 -40.50
N LYS A 3 23.16 -51.92 -40.88
CA LYS A 3 23.14 -50.44 -40.78
C LYS A 3 21.86 -49.81 -41.34
N LYS A 4 21.26 -50.43 -42.36
CA LYS A 4 20.03 -49.95 -43.02
C LYS A 4 18.77 -50.06 -42.15
N ASN A 5 18.68 -51.03 -41.24
CA ASN A 5 17.51 -51.18 -40.35
C ASN A 5 17.51 -50.14 -39.21
N ASN A 6 18.67 -49.58 -38.86
CA ASN A 6 18.78 -48.54 -37.85
C ASN A 6 18.18 -47.21 -38.34
N ASP A 7 18.23 -46.93 -39.64
CA ASP A 7 17.64 -45.73 -40.20
C ASP A 7 16.10 -45.75 -40.13
N LEU A 8 15.49 -46.92 -40.35
CA LEU A 8 14.04 -47.11 -40.17
C LEU A 8 13.58 -46.83 -38.73
N MET A 9 14.42 -47.10 -37.72
CA MET A 9 14.11 -46.82 -36.31
C MET A 9 14.04 -45.31 -36.01
N LYS A 10 14.65 -44.47 -36.85
CA LYS A 10 14.60 -43.00 -36.74
C LYS A 10 13.38 -42.40 -37.42
N LEU A 11 12.71 -43.11 -38.30
CA LEU A 11 11.53 -42.63 -39.02
C LEU A 11 10.24 -43.14 -38.38
N ASP A 12 9.11 -42.47 -38.62
CA ASP A 12 7.81 -42.99 -38.22
C ASP A 12 7.25 -43.92 -39.32
N ILE A 13 7.42 -45.22 -39.12
CA ILE A 13 7.07 -46.28 -40.05
C ILE A 13 5.55 -46.37 -40.24
N TYR A 14 4.78 -46.05 -39.18
CA TYR A 14 3.31 -46.04 -39.25
C TYR A 14 2.83 -44.87 -40.10
N GLU A 15 3.45 -43.69 -39.98
CA GLU A 15 3.17 -42.55 -40.86
C GLU A 15 3.54 -42.86 -42.33
N ILE A 16 4.68 -43.53 -42.57
CA ILE A 16 5.08 -43.96 -43.92
C ILE A 16 4.07 -44.94 -44.52
N LEU A 17 3.38 -45.78 -43.74
CA LEU A 17 2.30 -46.63 -44.24
C LEU A 17 0.93 -45.95 -44.23
N GLY A 18 0.77 -44.82 -43.51
CA GLY A 18 -0.50 -44.13 -43.32
C GLY A 18 -1.43 -44.89 -42.34
N LEU A 19 -0.84 -45.51 -41.32
CA LEU A 19 -1.53 -46.32 -40.32
C LEU A 19 -1.42 -45.69 -38.93
N SER A 20 -2.33 -46.08 -38.04
CA SER A 20 -2.19 -45.80 -36.61
C SER A 20 -1.18 -46.75 -35.98
N LEU A 21 -0.61 -46.34 -34.84
CA LEU A 21 0.26 -47.19 -34.01
C LEU A 21 -0.45 -48.48 -33.56
N GLU A 22 -1.78 -48.41 -33.41
CA GLU A 22 -2.63 -49.50 -32.94
C GLU A 22 -3.09 -50.44 -34.06
N ALA A 23 -2.65 -50.22 -35.31
CA ALA A 23 -3.11 -50.99 -36.47
C ALA A 23 -2.81 -52.50 -36.33
N GLU A 24 -3.76 -53.33 -36.73
CA GLU A 24 -3.59 -54.78 -36.71
C GLU A 24 -2.66 -55.26 -37.84
N GLU A 25 -2.07 -56.44 -37.68
CA GLU A 25 -1.21 -57.05 -38.72
C GLU A 25 -1.92 -57.19 -40.07
N LYS A 26 -3.24 -57.45 -40.07
CA LYS A 26 -4.07 -57.52 -41.28
C LYS A 26 -4.12 -56.18 -42.01
N GLU A 27 -4.22 -55.08 -41.26
CA GLU A 27 -4.26 -53.71 -41.80
C GLU A 27 -2.90 -53.31 -42.34
N ILE A 28 -1.82 -53.68 -41.65
CA ILE A 28 -0.43 -53.48 -42.10
C ILE A 28 -0.18 -54.17 -43.44
N LYS A 29 -0.57 -55.45 -43.57
CA LYS A 29 -0.45 -56.19 -44.83
C LYS A 29 -1.28 -55.55 -45.95
N LYS A 30 -2.47 -55.03 -45.64
CA LYS A 30 -3.33 -54.35 -46.62
C LYS A 30 -2.73 -53.03 -47.10
N ALA A 31 -2.24 -52.20 -46.19
CA ALA A 31 -1.59 -50.92 -46.50
C ALA A 31 -0.30 -51.12 -47.30
N TYR A 32 0.52 -52.11 -46.92
CA TYR A 32 1.71 -52.49 -47.69
C TYR A 32 1.36 -52.88 -49.12
N ARG A 33 0.36 -53.75 -49.33
CA ARG A 33 -0.05 -54.15 -50.69
C ARG A 33 -0.47 -52.95 -51.54
N LYS A 34 -1.21 -52.01 -50.95
CA LYS A 34 -1.63 -50.78 -51.65
C LYS A 34 -0.42 -49.95 -52.08
N LYS A 35 0.49 -49.64 -51.16
CA LYS A 35 1.70 -48.84 -51.46
C LYS A 35 2.70 -49.55 -52.35
N ALA A 36 2.85 -50.86 -52.20
CA ALA A 36 3.70 -51.68 -53.06
C ALA A 36 3.22 -51.69 -54.51
N LEU A 37 1.90 -51.64 -54.76
CA LEU A 37 1.34 -51.53 -56.12
C LEU A 37 1.56 -50.15 -56.73
N GLU A 38 1.54 -49.09 -55.91
CA GLU A 38 1.81 -47.72 -56.33
C GLU A 38 3.29 -47.54 -56.69
N CYS A 39 4.21 -48.10 -55.90
CA CYS A 39 5.66 -47.99 -56.09
C CYS A 39 6.28 -49.18 -56.88
N HIS A 40 5.47 -50.03 -57.52
CA HIS A 40 5.98 -51.23 -58.17
C HIS A 40 6.94 -50.88 -59.33
N PRO A 41 8.12 -51.51 -59.44
CA PRO A 41 9.11 -51.17 -60.47
C PRO A 41 8.60 -51.45 -61.90
N ASP A 42 7.75 -52.46 -62.08
CA ASP A 42 7.14 -52.79 -63.39
C ASP A 42 6.18 -51.70 -63.89
N LYS A 43 5.46 -51.01 -62.99
CA LYS A 43 4.57 -49.90 -63.35
C LYS A 43 5.30 -48.56 -63.47
N ASN A 44 6.49 -48.47 -62.88
CA ASN A 44 7.31 -47.25 -62.85
C ASN A 44 8.74 -47.52 -63.37
N PRO A 45 8.92 -48.05 -64.59
CA PRO A 45 10.22 -48.48 -65.09
C PRO A 45 11.24 -47.34 -65.26
N ASN A 46 10.76 -46.10 -65.37
CA ASN A 46 11.61 -44.91 -65.58
C ASN A 46 11.93 -44.15 -64.28
N ASN A 47 11.48 -44.63 -63.11
CA ASN A 47 11.66 -43.92 -61.84
C ASN A 47 12.53 -44.74 -60.85
N PRO A 48 13.83 -44.44 -60.71
CA PRO A 48 14.70 -45.13 -59.77
C PRO A 48 14.27 -44.93 -58.30
N ALA A 49 13.62 -43.81 -57.97
CA ALA A 49 13.13 -43.55 -56.62
C ALA A 49 11.97 -44.49 -56.22
N ALA A 50 11.18 -44.98 -57.19
CA ALA A 50 10.12 -45.94 -56.92
C ALA A 50 10.69 -47.30 -56.46
N ALA A 51 11.82 -47.72 -57.05
CA ALA A 51 12.52 -48.93 -56.63
C ALA A 51 13.10 -48.81 -55.21
N GLU A 52 13.69 -47.66 -54.87
CA GLU A 52 14.20 -47.39 -53.52
C GLU A 52 13.09 -47.38 -52.46
N GLU A 53 11.95 -46.74 -52.77
CA GLU A 53 10.81 -46.69 -51.85
C GLU A 53 10.15 -48.08 -51.71
N PHE A 54 10.09 -48.88 -52.78
CA PHE A 54 9.62 -50.26 -52.71
C PHE A 54 10.50 -51.13 -51.79
N ASP A 55 11.83 -51.00 -51.92
CA ASP A 55 12.79 -51.65 -51.04
C ASP A 55 12.68 -51.18 -49.58
N ARG A 56 12.31 -49.91 -49.36
CA ARG A 56 12.04 -49.35 -48.04
C ARG A 56 10.76 -49.93 -47.45
N LEU A 57 9.68 -49.98 -48.22
CA LEU A 57 8.40 -50.58 -47.83
C LEU A 57 8.55 -52.05 -47.45
N LYS A 58 9.39 -52.80 -48.19
CA LYS A 58 9.69 -54.21 -47.88
C LYS A 58 10.35 -54.37 -46.51
N LYS A 59 11.32 -53.52 -46.17
CA LYS A 59 11.99 -53.51 -44.85
C LYS A 59 11.05 -53.08 -43.72
N ILE A 60 10.19 -52.09 -44.00
CA ILE A 60 9.13 -51.66 -43.08
C ILE A 60 8.25 -52.86 -42.71
N LEU A 61 7.82 -53.61 -43.71
CA LEU A 61 6.98 -54.79 -43.49
C LEU A 61 7.70 -55.86 -42.66
N GLU A 62 8.99 -56.09 -42.91
CA GLU A 62 9.81 -57.04 -42.15
C GLU A 62 9.86 -56.67 -40.66
N VAL A 63 10.04 -55.38 -40.33
CA VAL A 63 10.08 -54.89 -38.94
C VAL A 63 8.70 -54.95 -38.26
N LEU A 64 7.61 -54.74 -39.01
CA LEU A 64 6.25 -54.74 -38.45
C LEU A 64 5.63 -56.15 -38.34
N LEU A 65 6.08 -57.11 -39.15
CA LEU A 65 5.59 -58.49 -39.09
C LEU A 65 6.19 -59.28 -37.94
N ASP A 66 7.45 -59.01 -37.57
CA ASP A 66 8.06 -59.65 -36.43
C ASP A 66 7.64 -58.96 -35.12
N ALA A 67 6.97 -59.71 -34.25
CA ALA A 67 6.46 -59.21 -32.98
C ALA A 67 7.57 -58.69 -32.05
N GLY A 68 8.79 -59.25 -32.13
CA GLY A 68 9.93 -58.82 -31.33
C GLY A 68 10.42 -57.42 -31.73
N THR A 69 10.74 -57.25 -33.01
CA THR A 69 11.21 -55.98 -33.57
C THR A 69 10.13 -54.90 -33.58
N ARG A 70 8.85 -55.25 -33.82
CA ARG A 70 7.73 -54.31 -33.69
C ARG A 70 7.61 -53.75 -32.28
N LYS A 71 7.65 -54.59 -31.24
CA LYS A 71 7.59 -54.12 -29.84
C LYS A 71 8.76 -53.20 -29.49
N ALA A 72 9.97 -53.53 -29.96
CA ALA A 72 11.15 -52.70 -29.74
C ALA A 72 11.00 -51.34 -30.42
N TYR A 73 10.52 -51.32 -31.67
CA TYR A 73 10.24 -50.11 -32.42
C TYR A 73 9.17 -49.24 -31.74
N ASP A 74 8.04 -49.84 -31.35
CA ASP A 74 6.95 -49.14 -30.67
C ASP A 74 7.40 -48.50 -29.36
N LYS A 75 8.26 -49.18 -28.58
CA LYS A 75 8.84 -48.64 -27.34
C LYS A 75 9.69 -47.39 -27.62
N VAL A 76 10.57 -47.46 -28.64
CA VAL A 76 11.43 -46.33 -29.03
C VAL A 76 10.57 -45.17 -29.54
N LEU A 77 9.57 -45.44 -30.38
CA LEU A 77 8.69 -44.43 -30.96
C LEU A 77 7.87 -43.71 -29.88
N LYS A 78 7.28 -44.45 -28.92
CA LYS A 78 6.58 -43.88 -27.76
C LYS A 78 7.52 -43.04 -26.90
N GLY A 79 8.73 -43.53 -26.64
CA GLY A 79 9.75 -42.80 -25.88
C GLY A 79 10.12 -41.47 -26.55
N ARG A 80 10.32 -41.46 -27.87
CA ARG A 80 10.62 -40.25 -28.64
C ARG A 80 9.46 -39.26 -28.64
N LYS A 81 8.22 -39.72 -28.88
CA LYS A 81 7.03 -38.85 -28.85
C LYS A 81 6.83 -38.23 -27.47
N ALA A 82 7.03 -39.01 -26.39
CA ALA A 82 6.99 -38.50 -25.02
C ALA A 82 8.11 -37.50 -24.72
N ALA A 83 9.34 -37.76 -25.18
CA ALA A 83 10.47 -36.83 -25.01
C ALA A 83 10.22 -35.51 -25.75
N ALA A 84 9.73 -35.56 -26.98
CA ALA A 84 9.37 -34.37 -27.76
C ALA A 84 8.27 -33.54 -27.08
N LEU A 85 7.26 -34.21 -26.49
CA LEU A 85 6.23 -33.52 -25.72
C LEU A 85 6.80 -32.82 -24.49
N ARG A 86 7.66 -33.50 -23.71
CA ARG A 86 8.33 -32.90 -22.55
C ARG A 86 9.22 -31.73 -22.93
N ALA A 87 9.95 -31.83 -24.04
CA ALA A 87 10.77 -30.74 -24.55
C ALA A 87 9.90 -29.51 -24.87
N ARG A 88 8.81 -29.71 -25.62
CA ARG A 88 7.85 -28.64 -25.93
C ARG A 88 7.24 -28.01 -24.68
N GLU A 89 6.90 -28.81 -23.68
CA GLU A 89 6.39 -28.30 -22.40
C GLU A 89 7.46 -27.51 -21.65
N ALA A 90 8.71 -27.98 -21.60
CA ALA A 90 9.83 -27.28 -21.00
C ALA A 90 10.10 -25.93 -21.70
N ASP A 91 10.10 -25.91 -23.03
CA ASP A 91 10.28 -24.72 -23.85
C ASP A 91 9.18 -23.68 -23.59
N SER A 92 7.93 -24.13 -23.43
CA SER A 92 6.83 -23.23 -23.07
C SER A 92 6.99 -22.62 -21.68
N LYS A 93 7.56 -23.35 -20.73
CA LYS A 93 7.83 -22.87 -19.36
C LYS A 93 8.98 -21.88 -19.34
N THR A 94 10.08 -22.20 -20.03
CA THR A 94 11.24 -21.30 -20.13
C THR A 94 10.87 -20.02 -20.87
N GLN A 95 10.06 -20.10 -21.92
CA GLN A 95 9.54 -18.94 -22.64
C GLN A 95 8.71 -18.04 -21.73
N LYS A 96 7.80 -18.61 -20.92
CA LYS A 96 7.00 -17.84 -19.94
C LYS A 96 7.87 -17.17 -18.89
N LEU A 97 8.85 -17.91 -18.35
CA LEU A 97 9.79 -17.35 -17.36
C LEU A 97 10.60 -16.20 -17.95
N ARG A 98 11.11 -16.37 -19.17
CA ARG A 98 11.84 -15.32 -19.88
C ARG A 98 10.97 -14.09 -20.11
N ALA A 99 9.73 -14.27 -20.56
CA ALA A 99 8.80 -13.16 -20.78
C ALA A 99 8.44 -12.43 -19.47
N ASP A 100 8.27 -13.15 -18.36
CA ASP A 100 8.04 -12.55 -17.03
C ASP A 100 9.26 -11.76 -16.56
N LEU A 101 10.48 -12.31 -16.71
CA LEU A 101 11.72 -11.61 -16.39
C LEU A 101 11.88 -10.35 -17.22
N GLU A 102 11.70 -10.45 -18.53
CA GLU A 102 11.80 -9.31 -19.45
C GLU A 102 10.76 -8.23 -19.14
N ALA A 103 9.53 -8.62 -18.77
CA ALA A 103 8.51 -7.67 -18.34
C ALA A 103 8.92 -6.93 -17.05
N ARG A 104 9.51 -7.63 -16.08
CA ARG A 104 10.02 -7.01 -14.84
C ARG A 104 11.20 -6.09 -15.11
N GLU A 105 12.14 -6.53 -15.94
CA GLU A 105 13.30 -5.74 -16.35
C GLU A 105 12.85 -4.47 -17.08
N ARG A 106 11.90 -4.56 -18.00
CA ARG A 106 11.33 -3.39 -18.67
C ARG A 106 10.69 -2.42 -17.69
N LEU A 107 9.86 -2.90 -16.77
CA LEU A 107 9.26 -2.05 -15.74
C LEU A 107 10.29 -1.39 -14.81
N ALA A 108 11.39 -2.09 -14.52
CA ALA A 108 12.48 -1.58 -13.69
C ALA A 108 13.35 -0.58 -14.46
N HIS A 109 13.64 -0.84 -15.74
CA HIS A 109 14.45 0.00 -16.61
C HIS A 109 13.73 1.27 -17.01
N ASP A 110 12.46 1.18 -17.41
CA ASP A 110 11.61 2.31 -17.75
C ASP A 110 11.23 3.16 -16.53
N ARG A 111 11.50 2.67 -15.31
CA ARG A 111 11.36 3.48 -14.10
C ARG A 111 12.42 4.58 -14.17
N PRO A 112 12.03 5.87 -14.33
CA PRO A 112 13.01 6.93 -14.37
C PRO A 112 13.77 6.87 -13.05
N TYR A 113 15.09 6.77 -13.14
CA TYR A 113 15.94 6.95 -11.96
C TYR A 113 15.79 8.41 -11.55
N LEU A 114 14.82 8.63 -10.66
CA LEU A 114 14.52 9.94 -10.12
C LEU A 114 15.57 10.26 -9.08
N SER A 115 16.20 11.42 -9.23
CA SER A 115 17.02 11.99 -8.16
C SER A 115 16.19 11.99 -6.86
N GLU A 116 16.85 11.79 -5.72
CA GLU A 116 16.20 11.92 -4.42
C GLU A 116 15.49 13.27 -4.28
N GLU A 117 16.02 14.33 -4.91
CA GLU A 117 15.39 15.65 -4.95
C GLU A 117 14.07 15.65 -5.72
N GLU A 118 13.95 14.91 -6.82
CA GLU A 118 12.74 14.86 -7.64
C GLU A 118 11.66 13.99 -6.97
N LYS A 119 12.07 12.94 -6.24
CA LYS A 119 11.17 12.17 -5.37
C LYS A 119 10.63 13.07 -4.26
N LEU A 120 11.52 13.79 -3.58
CA LEU A 120 11.16 14.70 -2.50
C LEU A 120 10.23 15.82 -2.99
N LYS A 121 10.50 16.40 -4.17
CA LYS A 121 9.67 17.44 -4.78
C LYS A 121 8.26 16.94 -5.11
N ARG A 122 8.12 15.69 -5.60
CA ARG A 122 6.79 15.10 -5.81
C ARG A 122 6.07 14.86 -4.49
N GLU A 123 6.76 14.36 -3.48
CA GLU A 123 6.17 14.12 -2.17
C GLU A 123 5.71 15.43 -1.51
N LEU A 124 6.54 16.48 -1.57
CA LEU A 124 6.21 17.82 -1.10
C LEU A 124 4.98 18.37 -1.83
N LYS A 125 4.95 18.27 -3.17
CA LYS A 125 3.79 18.73 -3.95
C LYS A 125 2.50 18.00 -3.55
N ARG A 126 2.59 16.69 -3.34
CA ARG A 126 1.46 15.88 -2.87
C ARG A 126 0.98 16.33 -1.48
N LEU A 127 1.90 16.57 -0.54
CA LEU A 127 1.60 17.06 0.81
C LEU A 127 1.00 18.48 0.78
N GLU A 128 1.49 19.35 -0.10
CA GLU A 128 0.96 20.70 -0.31
C GLU A 128 -0.49 20.64 -0.84
N GLU A 129 -0.76 19.78 -1.82
CA GLU A 129 -2.11 19.57 -2.37
C GLU A 129 -3.06 18.97 -1.32
N GLU A 130 -2.60 17.97 -0.55
CA GLU A 130 -3.36 17.39 0.56
C GLU A 130 -3.66 18.44 1.65
N GLY A 131 -2.68 19.28 2.00
CA GLY A 131 -2.83 20.38 2.96
C GLY A 131 -3.78 21.48 2.46
N GLN A 132 -3.66 21.89 1.19
CA GLN A 132 -4.56 22.86 0.57
C GLN A 132 -6.00 22.36 0.56
N ARG A 133 -6.22 21.08 0.26
CA ARG A 133 -7.56 20.48 0.27
C ARG A 133 -8.20 20.55 1.65
N ILE A 134 -7.42 20.29 2.70
CA ILE A 134 -7.90 20.39 4.10
C ILE A 134 -8.25 21.84 4.45
N ILE A 135 -7.40 22.80 4.07
CA ILE A 135 -7.65 24.22 4.34
C ILE A 135 -8.91 24.71 3.60
N GLU A 136 -9.08 24.30 2.35
CA GLU A 136 -10.25 24.65 1.55
C GLU A 136 -11.54 24.06 2.12
N GLU A 137 -11.51 22.79 2.56
CA GLU A 137 -12.62 22.14 3.23
C GLU A 137 -12.99 22.83 4.54
N GLU A 138 -12.01 23.19 5.37
CA GLU A 138 -12.23 23.92 6.61
C GLU A 138 -12.72 25.36 6.36
N LEU A 139 -12.22 26.06 5.34
CA LEU A 139 -12.72 27.37 4.92
C LEU A 139 -14.16 27.29 4.44
N ALA A 140 -14.51 26.29 3.62
CA ALA A 140 -15.86 26.07 3.15
C ALA A 140 -16.81 25.80 4.32
N ARG A 141 -16.36 25.01 5.30
CA ARG A 141 -17.11 24.73 6.53
C ARG A 141 -17.34 25.98 7.37
N VAL A 142 -16.32 26.81 7.57
CA VAL A 142 -16.42 28.08 8.29
C VAL A 142 -17.34 29.05 7.56
N ASN A 143 -17.21 29.20 6.23
CA ASN A 143 -18.08 30.06 5.44
C ASN A 143 -19.55 29.63 5.51
N ALA A 144 -19.82 28.32 5.45
CA ALA A 144 -21.17 27.79 5.60
C ALA A 144 -21.76 28.03 7.00
N GLU A 145 -20.92 28.08 8.04
CA GLU A 145 -21.32 28.46 9.41
C GLU A 145 -21.69 29.95 9.48
N VAL A 146 -20.83 30.82 8.95
CA VAL A 146 -21.06 32.27 8.90
C VAL A 146 -22.34 32.59 8.15
N GLU A 147 -22.60 31.94 7.01
CA GLU A 147 -23.81 32.14 6.22
C GLU A 147 -25.08 31.65 6.97
N ARG A 148 -24.98 30.55 7.72
CA ARG A 148 -26.08 30.09 8.58
C ARG A 148 -26.38 31.09 9.70
N GLU A 149 -25.35 31.66 10.32
CA GLU A 149 -25.50 32.71 11.34
C GLU A 149 -26.12 33.99 10.77
N LEU A 150 -25.68 34.46 9.60
CA LEU A 150 -26.29 35.59 8.88
C LEU A 150 -27.77 35.33 8.56
N LYS A 151 -28.11 34.13 8.10
CA LYS A 151 -29.50 33.73 7.81
C LYS A 151 -30.34 33.59 9.08
N ARG A 152 -29.74 33.20 10.20
CA ARG A 152 -30.39 33.18 11.52
C ARG A 152 -30.66 34.59 12.03
N GLY A 153 -29.70 35.50 11.89
CA GLY A 153 -29.87 36.93 12.22
C GLY A 153 -30.88 37.67 11.33
N SER A 154 -31.00 37.29 10.04
CA SER A 154 -32.00 37.88 9.14
C SER A 154 -33.43 37.37 9.39
N LYS A 155 -33.61 36.20 10.03
CA LYS A 155 -34.92 35.65 10.42
C LYS A 155 -35.41 36.17 11.78
N SER A 156 -34.55 36.75 12.60
CA SER A 156 -34.92 37.47 13.83
C SER A 156 -35.26 38.95 13.58
N ALA A 157 -35.25 39.43 12.33
CA ALA A 157 -35.47 40.83 11.97
C ALA A 157 -36.93 41.16 11.55
N THR A 158 -37.91 40.31 11.89
CA THR A 158 -39.35 40.62 11.77
C THR A 158 -40.08 40.34 13.07
N SER A 159 -39.69 41.01 14.14
CA SER A 159 -40.57 41.44 15.25
C SER A 159 -39.75 42.07 16.36
N ALA A 160 -40.29 43.16 16.91
CA ALA A 160 -39.90 43.87 18.12
C ALA A 160 -38.83 44.97 18.00
N GLU A 161 -39.25 46.12 18.50
CA GLU A 161 -38.57 47.40 18.65
C GLU A 161 -37.43 47.36 19.67
N HIS A 162 -36.59 48.39 19.62
CA HIS A 162 -35.85 48.98 20.75
C HIS A 162 -34.85 48.08 21.50
N ASP A 163 -33.55 48.20 21.19
CA ASP A 163 -32.51 48.56 22.19
C ASP A 163 -31.13 48.69 21.53
N THR A 164 -30.37 49.70 21.94
CA THR A 164 -29.00 50.00 21.51
C THR A 164 -27.98 49.05 22.15
N LEU A 165 -27.24 48.23 21.39
CA LEU A 165 -26.10 47.45 21.90
C LEU A 165 -24.99 47.31 20.82
N LYS A 166 -23.90 48.09 20.89
CA LYS A 166 -22.58 47.77 21.48
C LYS A 166 -21.95 46.45 21.00
N PRO A 167 -20.73 46.44 20.42
CA PRO A 167 -20.06 45.20 20.06
C PRO A 167 -19.72 44.40 21.34
N ALA A 168 -20.18 43.15 21.39
CA ALA A 168 -19.91 42.22 22.47
C ALA A 168 -18.46 41.71 22.39
N THR A 169 -17.49 42.56 22.71
CA THR A 169 -16.08 42.18 22.91
C THR A 169 -15.74 42.00 24.39
N GLY A 170 -16.73 41.85 25.27
CA GLY A 170 -16.58 42.10 26.71
C GLY A 170 -16.39 40.90 27.65
N GLY A 171 -15.96 39.73 27.17
CA GLY A 171 -16.01 38.49 27.99
C GLY A 171 -14.71 38.02 28.63
N HIS A 172 -13.53 38.34 28.08
CA HIS A 172 -12.29 37.66 28.42
C HIS A 172 -11.36 38.55 29.26
N LYS A 173 -11.89 39.01 30.39
CA LYS A 173 -11.22 39.94 31.30
C LYS A 173 -10.58 39.20 32.46
N VAL A 174 -9.29 39.42 32.62
CA VAL A 174 -8.47 38.87 33.69
C VAL A 174 -8.01 40.01 34.58
N LYS A 175 -8.10 39.80 35.89
CA LYS A 175 -7.61 40.71 36.91
C LYS A 175 -6.28 40.21 37.42
N VAL A 176 -5.26 41.04 37.29
CA VAL A 176 -3.92 40.78 37.80
C VAL A 176 -3.68 41.65 39.02
N LYS A 177 -3.15 41.10 40.10
CA LYS A 177 -2.82 41.80 41.34
C LYS A 177 -1.37 41.56 41.72
N TRP A 178 -0.73 42.57 42.29
CA TRP A 178 0.60 42.46 42.88
C TRP A 178 0.76 43.37 44.10
N ALA A 179 1.70 43.00 44.96
CA ALA A 179 2.12 43.84 46.07
C ALA A 179 3.27 44.76 45.63
N THR A 180 3.28 46.00 46.12
CA THR A 180 4.41 46.92 45.93
C THR A 180 5.31 46.88 47.17
N THR A 181 6.62 46.95 46.99
CA THR A 181 7.62 47.00 48.08
C THR A 181 8.27 48.38 48.12
N LYS A 182 9.06 48.71 49.17
CA LYS A 182 9.73 50.02 49.28
C LYS A 182 10.67 50.31 48.10
N ASP A 183 11.22 49.28 47.50
CA ASP A 183 12.23 49.36 46.43
C ASP A 183 11.64 49.11 45.03
N TRP A 184 10.36 48.72 44.94
CA TRP A 184 9.71 48.41 43.67
C TRP A 184 8.26 48.91 43.62
N SER A 185 8.03 49.85 42.70
CA SER A 185 6.74 50.55 42.51
C SER A 185 5.68 49.73 41.77
N GLY A 186 5.98 48.49 41.37
CA GLY A 186 5.04 47.60 40.68
C GLY A 186 5.33 47.45 39.19
N TYR A 187 4.37 46.88 38.46
CA TYR A 187 4.46 46.66 37.01
C TYR A 187 3.97 47.86 36.19
N SER A 188 4.70 48.22 35.12
CA SER A 188 4.25 49.21 34.12
C SER A 188 3.30 48.60 33.09
N GLU A 189 2.67 49.42 32.24
CA GLU A 189 1.70 48.90 31.25
C GLU A 189 2.41 48.03 30.22
N GLU A 190 3.60 48.47 29.81
CA GLU A 190 4.48 47.82 28.85
C GLU A 190 4.97 46.47 29.40
N GLU A 191 5.36 46.42 30.68
CA GLU A 191 5.81 45.19 31.33
C GLU A 191 4.67 44.17 31.42
N ILE A 192 3.45 44.60 31.76
CA ILE A 192 2.28 43.72 31.75
C ILE A 192 1.97 43.25 30.33
N ARG A 193 2.02 44.13 29.33
CA ARG A 193 1.83 43.70 27.94
C ARG A 193 2.87 42.66 27.53
N GLN A 194 4.14 42.85 27.86
CA GLN A 194 5.19 41.88 27.54
C GLN A 194 4.98 40.53 28.21
N VAL A 195 4.63 40.52 29.50
CA VAL A 195 4.39 39.27 30.24
C VAL A 195 3.19 38.51 29.68
N PHE A 196 2.12 39.22 29.32
CA PHE A 196 0.86 38.59 28.93
C PHE A 196 0.68 38.40 27.42
N TYR A 197 1.48 39.05 26.57
CA TYR A 197 1.43 38.88 25.10
C TYR A 197 1.73 37.44 24.67
N LYS A 198 2.58 36.72 25.43
CA LYS A 198 2.90 35.30 25.16
C LYS A 198 1.69 34.36 25.27
N TRP A 199 0.64 34.79 25.97
CA TRP A 199 -0.58 34.00 26.16
C TRP A 199 -1.65 34.29 25.10
N GLY A 200 -1.58 35.44 24.42
CA GLY A 200 -2.45 35.79 23.31
C GLY A 200 -2.57 37.29 23.07
N ASP A 201 -3.33 37.65 22.02
CA ASP A 201 -3.60 39.03 21.65
C ASP A 201 -4.36 39.78 22.75
N ILE A 202 -3.78 40.89 23.21
CA ILE A 202 -4.36 41.77 24.23
C ILE A 202 -5.10 42.92 23.54
N LEU A 203 -6.38 43.09 23.87
CA LEU A 203 -7.24 44.16 23.35
C LEU A 203 -7.12 45.44 24.18
N ALA A 204 -7.06 45.31 25.51
CA ALA A 204 -6.94 46.45 26.41
C ALA A 204 -6.18 46.05 27.70
N VAL A 205 -5.40 46.99 28.21
CA VAL A 205 -4.78 46.91 29.54
C VAL A 205 -5.16 48.17 30.30
N VAL A 206 -5.71 48.01 31.50
CA VAL A 206 -6.03 49.13 32.40
C VAL A 206 -5.33 48.90 33.73
N LEU A 207 -4.39 49.78 34.04
CA LEU A 207 -3.65 49.77 35.30
C LEU A 207 -4.30 50.67 36.35
N LYS A 208 -4.32 50.18 37.59
CA LYS A 208 -4.64 50.97 38.78
C LYS A 208 -3.58 50.69 39.84
N LEU A 209 -2.68 51.65 40.03
CA LEU A 209 -1.69 51.60 41.09
C LEU A 209 -2.23 52.28 42.34
N ARG A 210 -2.17 51.58 43.49
CA ARG A 210 -2.48 52.13 44.81
C ARG A 210 -1.22 52.05 45.68
N SER A 211 -1.08 52.93 46.66
CA SER A 211 0.14 53.11 47.47
C SER A 211 0.83 51.83 48.00
N ARG A 212 0.11 50.71 48.20
CA ARG A 212 0.68 49.42 48.65
C ARG A 212 0.33 48.19 47.80
N LYS A 213 -0.45 48.35 46.72
CA LYS A 213 -0.92 47.24 45.86
C LYS A 213 -1.21 47.77 44.46
N GLY A 214 -0.81 47.03 43.44
CA GLY A 214 -1.20 47.28 42.06
C GLY A 214 -2.26 46.31 41.59
N THR A 215 -3.10 46.77 40.66
CA THR A 215 -4.07 45.93 39.98
C THR A 215 -4.11 46.29 38.50
N ALA A 216 -4.07 45.30 37.63
CA ALA A 216 -4.33 45.45 36.21
C ALA A 216 -5.58 44.69 35.80
N LEU A 217 -6.28 45.23 34.81
CA LEU A 217 -7.35 44.55 34.09
C LEU A 217 -6.86 44.36 32.66
N ILE A 218 -6.81 43.11 32.22
CA ILE A 218 -6.37 42.72 30.89
C ILE A 218 -7.57 42.11 30.18
N GLU A 219 -7.88 42.64 29.01
CA GLU A 219 -8.91 42.10 28.12
C GLU A 219 -8.22 41.38 26.96
N PHE A 220 -8.42 40.07 26.89
CA PHE A 220 -7.89 39.24 25.81
C PHE A 220 -8.87 39.15 24.66
N LYS A 221 -8.33 38.95 23.45
CA LYS A 221 -9.14 38.67 22.26
C LYS A 221 -9.85 37.33 22.32
N THR A 222 -9.25 36.33 22.99
CA THR A 222 -9.78 34.96 23.06
C THR A 222 -9.92 34.49 24.50
N LYS A 223 -10.93 33.64 24.76
CA LYS A 223 -11.13 32.99 26.06
C LYS A 223 -9.93 32.13 26.47
N GLN A 224 -9.39 31.38 25.50
CA GLN A 224 -8.27 30.47 25.72
C GLN A 224 -7.03 31.20 26.25
N ALA A 225 -6.73 32.40 25.74
CA ALA A 225 -5.62 33.21 26.23
C ALA A 225 -5.83 33.64 27.69
N ALA A 226 -7.04 34.02 28.05
CA ALA A 226 -7.40 34.36 29.43
C ALA A 226 -7.26 33.16 30.39
N ASP A 227 -7.74 31.98 29.98
CA ASP A 227 -7.68 30.75 30.78
C ASP A 227 -6.21 30.30 31.00
N MET A 228 -5.39 30.34 29.95
CA MET A 228 -3.96 30.00 30.03
C MET A 228 -3.19 30.97 30.94
N ALA A 229 -3.46 32.27 30.83
CA ALA A 229 -2.83 33.28 31.66
C ALA A 229 -3.15 33.08 33.16
N VAL A 230 -4.40 32.73 33.50
CA VAL A 230 -4.79 32.42 34.89
C VAL A 230 -4.13 31.15 35.40
N GLN A 231 -3.99 30.13 34.56
CA GLN A 231 -3.47 28.82 34.97
C GLN A 231 -1.95 28.83 35.20
N TYR A 232 -1.19 29.54 34.37
CA TYR A 232 0.26 29.39 34.31
C TYR A 232 1.07 30.64 34.69
N GLU A 233 0.49 31.84 34.69
CA GLU A 233 1.23 33.06 35.00
C GLU A 233 1.31 33.29 36.51
N LYS A 234 2.55 33.29 37.05
CA LYS A 234 2.83 33.53 38.48
C LYS A 234 3.75 34.73 38.72
N GLY A 235 4.13 35.44 37.65
CA GLY A 235 5.07 36.56 37.70
C GLY A 235 6.53 36.13 37.72
N GLN A 236 7.43 37.10 37.89
CA GLN A 236 8.88 36.87 37.93
C GLN A 236 9.35 36.55 39.36
N PRO A 237 10.47 35.82 39.56
CA PRO A 237 11.03 35.59 40.89
C PRO A 237 11.27 36.91 41.64
N GLY A 238 10.63 37.10 42.80
CA GLY A 238 10.68 38.35 43.58
C GLY A 238 9.59 39.39 43.23
N LYS A 239 8.84 39.19 42.13
CA LYS A 239 7.71 40.03 41.69
C LYS A 239 6.49 39.14 41.41
N SER A 240 5.88 38.63 42.48
CA SER A 240 4.76 37.68 42.37
C SER A 240 3.49 38.35 41.81
N LEU A 241 2.85 37.67 40.87
CA LEU A 241 1.55 38.05 40.29
C LEU A 241 0.46 37.06 40.72
N GLU A 242 -0.69 37.59 41.11
CA GLU A 242 -1.92 36.82 41.28
C GLU A 242 -2.88 37.15 40.14
N VAL A 243 -3.28 36.14 39.38
CA VAL A 243 -4.10 36.27 38.17
C VAL A 243 -5.43 35.56 38.39
N CYS A 244 -6.55 36.27 38.24
CA CYS A 244 -7.89 35.72 38.47
C CYS A 244 -8.88 36.20 37.41
N HIS A 245 -9.85 35.35 37.05
CA HIS A 245 -11.01 35.80 36.28
C HIS A 245 -11.81 36.84 37.07
N LEU A 246 -12.37 37.84 36.38
CA LEU A 246 -13.20 38.87 37.01
C LEU A 246 -14.65 38.41 37.30
N THR A 247 -15.02 37.19 36.87
CA THR A 247 -16.21 36.32 37.17
C THR A 247 -17.63 36.84 36.91
N GLU A 248 -18.55 35.89 36.61
CA GLU A 248 -19.78 35.69 37.38
C GLU A 248 -20.04 34.17 37.64
N GLU A 249 -19.97 33.80 38.94
CA GLU A 249 -20.56 32.66 39.71
C GLU A 249 -20.24 31.15 39.49
N PRO A 250 -20.38 30.32 40.57
CA PRO A 250 -19.53 29.15 40.84
C PRO A 250 -20.15 27.83 40.38
N GLU A 251 -19.35 26.97 39.74
CA GLU A 251 -19.78 25.60 39.45
C GLU A 251 -19.86 24.76 40.73
N LYS A 252 -21.09 24.35 41.05
CA LYS A 252 -21.39 23.31 42.02
C LYS A 252 -20.65 22.02 41.64
N ARG A 253 -19.78 21.57 42.55
CA ARG A 253 -19.32 20.18 42.68
C ARG A 253 -20.50 19.21 42.49
N LYS A 254 -20.58 18.55 41.34
CA LYS A 254 -21.33 17.30 41.19
C LYS A 254 -20.34 16.14 41.26
N LYS A 255 -20.44 15.40 42.36
CA LYS A 255 -19.96 14.02 42.48
C LYS A 255 -20.73 13.19 41.45
N GLU A 256 -20.06 12.70 40.42
CA GLU A 256 -20.60 11.59 39.64
C GLU A 256 -20.23 10.28 40.35
N LYS A 257 -21.30 9.58 40.74
CA LYS A 257 -21.29 8.22 41.23
C LYS A 257 -20.86 7.30 40.09
N LYS A 258 -20.09 6.27 40.45
CA LYS A 258 -19.95 5.02 39.72
C LYS A 258 -21.31 4.51 39.26
N GLU A 259 -21.51 4.43 37.96
CA GLU A 259 -22.36 3.43 37.30
C GLU A 259 -21.67 2.98 36.01
N GLU A 260 -20.77 2.00 36.13
CA GLU A 260 -20.45 1.12 34.99
C GLU A 260 -21.38 -0.09 35.06
N LYS A 261 -22.36 -0.07 34.15
CA LYS A 261 -23.08 -1.25 33.71
C LYS A 261 -22.07 -2.26 33.16
N LYS A 262 -22.17 -3.49 33.66
CA LYS A 262 -21.71 -4.68 32.94
C LYS A 262 -22.48 -4.77 31.64
N GLU A 263 -21.78 -4.69 30.51
CA GLU A 263 -22.30 -5.19 29.24
C GLU A 263 -21.23 -6.03 28.54
N SER A 264 -21.56 -7.32 28.50
CA SER A 264 -21.21 -8.38 27.55
C SER A 264 -19.89 -8.30 26.75
N GLY A 265 -19.19 -9.44 26.79
CA GLY A 265 -17.90 -9.63 26.15
C GLY A 265 -17.89 -9.34 24.65
N LYS A 266 -16.86 -8.63 24.25
CA LYS A 266 -16.36 -8.62 22.88
C LYS A 266 -15.06 -9.42 22.87
N PRO A 267 -14.83 -10.27 21.84
CA PRO A 267 -13.60 -11.04 21.74
C PRO A 267 -12.42 -10.06 21.64
N ASN A 268 -11.37 -10.37 22.38
CA ASN A 268 -10.09 -9.66 22.34
C ASN A 268 -9.51 -9.82 20.92
N TYR A 269 -9.87 -8.90 20.02
CA TYR A 269 -9.20 -8.77 18.74
C TYR A 269 -7.86 -8.12 19.03
N ASP A 270 -6.81 -8.94 19.06
CA ASP A 270 -5.44 -8.49 18.98
C ASP A 270 -5.28 -7.71 17.67
N PHE A 271 -5.51 -6.39 17.73
CA PHE A 271 -5.08 -5.45 16.71
C PHE A 271 -3.57 -5.32 16.80
N GLU A 272 -2.89 -6.41 16.43
CA GLU A 272 -1.51 -6.30 16.05
C GLU A 272 -1.47 -5.41 14.80
N SER A 273 -0.96 -4.18 14.97
CA SER A 273 -0.69 -3.29 13.85
C SER A 273 0.07 -4.07 12.78
N VAL A 274 -0.32 -3.95 11.50
CA VAL A 274 0.35 -4.61 10.36
C VAL A 274 1.87 -4.42 10.41
N ALA A 275 2.33 -3.29 10.97
CA ALA A 275 3.75 -3.03 11.23
C ALA A 275 4.40 -4.00 12.22
N ALA A 276 3.72 -4.36 13.31
CA ALA A 276 4.21 -5.31 14.31
C ALA A 276 4.25 -6.76 13.77
N MET A 277 3.22 -7.18 13.00
CA MET A 277 3.22 -8.49 12.33
C MET A 277 4.37 -8.58 11.31
N ASN A 278 4.58 -7.53 10.52
CA ASN A 278 5.67 -7.50 9.54
C ASN A 278 7.04 -7.49 10.22
N LYS A 279 7.19 -6.81 11.36
CA LYS A 279 8.43 -6.82 12.15
C LYS A 279 8.75 -8.22 12.68
N ARG A 280 7.77 -8.94 13.24
CA ARG A 280 7.96 -10.33 13.68
C ARG A 280 8.39 -11.26 12.54
N ARG A 281 7.73 -11.17 11.39
CA ARG A 281 8.10 -11.96 10.20
C ARG A 281 9.51 -11.65 9.69
N GLN A 282 9.93 -10.40 9.78
CA GLN A 282 11.31 -10.01 9.44
C GLN A 282 12.32 -10.55 10.44
N ASP A 283 12.00 -10.53 11.73
CA ASP A 283 12.86 -11.05 12.79
C ASP A 283 13.01 -12.58 12.71
N GLU A 284 11.93 -13.31 12.40
CA GLU A 284 11.96 -14.76 12.15
C GLU A 284 12.80 -15.12 10.92
N ARG A 285 12.65 -14.36 9.82
CA ARG A 285 13.49 -14.54 8.62
C ARG A 285 14.96 -14.29 8.91
N LYS A 286 15.29 -13.27 9.70
CA LYS A 286 16.68 -12.97 10.07
C LYS A 286 17.28 -14.11 10.89
N LYS A 287 16.54 -14.67 11.85
CA LYS A 287 17.00 -15.82 12.64
C LYS A 287 17.27 -17.05 11.79
N LEU A 288 16.37 -17.37 10.86
CA LEU A 288 16.56 -18.49 9.93
C LEU A 288 17.79 -18.31 9.04
N ILE A 289 18.04 -17.09 8.55
CA ILE A 289 19.24 -16.79 7.76
C ILE A 289 20.50 -16.95 8.61
N GLU A 290 20.48 -16.47 9.85
CA GLU A 290 21.59 -16.59 10.80
C GLU A 290 21.88 -18.06 11.14
N GLU A 291 20.84 -18.88 11.27
CA GLU A 291 20.96 -20.32 11.53
C GLU A 291 21.53 -21.07 10.32
N ILE A 292 21.07 -20.77 9.10
CA ILE A 292 21.62 -21.34 7.86
C ILE A 292 23.09 -20.96 7.69
N LEU A 293 23.45 -19.69 7.93
CA LEU A 293 24.85 -19.24 7.84
C LEU A 293 25.74 -19.93 8.89
N LYS A 294 25.19 -20.25 10.06
CA LYS A 294 25.91 -20.95 11.12
C LYS A 294 26.07 -22.44 10.82
N GLU A 295 25.08 -23.08 10.20
CA GLU A 295 25.20 -24.45 9.69
C GLU A 295 26.18 -24.55 8.53
N GLU A 296 26.15 -23.61 7.57
CA GLU A 296 27.12 -23.54 6.46
C GLU A 296 28.55 -23.29 6.94
N ALA A 297 28.75 -22.52 8.01
CA ALA A 297 30.06 -22.28 8.59
C ALA A 297 30.59 -23.45 9.43
N SER A 298 29.73 -24.40 9.82
CA SER A 298 30.08 -25.58 10.62
C SER A 298 30.24 -26.85 9.78
N ALA A 299 29.96 -26.79 8.47
CA ALA A 299 30.11 -27.87 7.49
C ALA A 299 31.41 -27.72 6.69
#